data_AF-A0A1Z8MY26-F1
#
_entry.id   AF-A0A1Z8MY26-F1
#
_cell.length_a   1.000
_cell.length_b   1.000
_cell.length_c   1.000
_cell.angle_alpha   90.00
_cell.angle_beta   90.00
_cell.angle_gamma   90.00
#
_symmetry.space_group_name_H-M   'P 1'
#
loop_
_entity.id
_entity.type
_entity.pdbx_description
1 polymer ?
#
loop_
_entity_poly.entity_id
_entity_poly.type
_entity_poly.pdbx_seq_one_letter_code
_entity_poly.pdbx_strand_id
1 'polypeptide(L)'
;MTNQDLSIKETKTEATAIEVDIFNVRYTVKPPNNLTVDDIKELANYIDGLMRRLGNDHGTNDPLSRAILVALNLAAEMRGTKVDSEDTINELISKLDQVLS
;
A
#
# COMPACT_ATOMS: atom_id res chain seq x y z
N MET A 1 -13.19 -52.00 -5.70
CA MET A 1 -12.34 -51.21 -4.79
C MET A 1 -12.04 -49.92 -5.51
N THR A 2 -12.79 -48.87 -5.20
CA THR A 2 -12.73 -47.59 -5.92
C THR A 2 -11.86 -46.64 -5.10
N ASN A 3 -10.65 -46.38 -5.56
CA ASN A 3 -9.78 -45.39 -4.95
C ASN A 3 -10.39 -44.00 -5.19
N GLN A 4 -10.82 -43.36 -4.10
CA GLN A 4 -11.28 -41.99 -4.10
C GLN A 4 -10.07 -41.08 -4.40
N ASP A 5 -10.15 -40.42 -5.54
CA ASP A 5 -9.30 -39.31 -5.91
C ASP A 5 -9.56 -38.16 -4.93
N LEU A 6 -8.63 -37.95 -3.99
CA LEU A 6 -8.63 -36.82 -3.07
C LEU A 6 -8.27 -35.57 -3.86
N SER A 7 -9.26 -35.01 -4.55
CA SER A 7 -9.20 -33.64 -5.05
C SER A 7 -9.19 -32.71 -3.84
N ILE A 8 -7.98 -32.36 -3.40
CA ILE A 8 -7.74 -31.23 -2.52
C ILE A 8 -8.23 -30.01 -3.30
N LYS A 9 -9.47 -29.61 -3.04
CA LYS A 9 -9.96 -28.29 -3.41
C LYS A 9 -9.12 -27.30 -2.61
N GLU A 10 -8.06 -26.79 -3.22
CA GLU A 10 -7.52 -25.50 -2.81
C GLU A 10 -8.68 -24.51 -2.85
N THR A 11 -9.22 -24.17 -1.69
CA THR A 11 -10.13 -23.04 -1.54
C THR A 11 -9.28 -21.80 -1.74
N LYS A 12 -9.04 -21.46 -3.01
CA LYS A 12 -8.63 -20.12 -3.41
C LYS A 12 -9.79 -19.22 -2.99
N THR A 13 -9.72 -18.67 -1.78
CA THR A 13 -10.63 -17.64 -1.32
C THR A 13 -10.49 -16.50 -2.31
N GLU A 14 -11.39 -16.42 -3.29
CA GLU A 14 -11.41 -15.27 -4.18
C GLU A 14 -11.65 -14.05 -3.29
N ALA A 15 -10.63 -13.21 -3.16
CA ALA A 15 -10.73 -11.97 -2.39
C ALA A 15 -11.97 -11.22 -2.88
N THR A 16 -13.00 -11.19 -2.05
CA THR A 16 -14.27 -10.56 -2.37
C THR A 16 -13.99 -9.07 -2.51
N ALA A 17 -14.45 -8.47 -3.60
CA ALA A 17 -14.30 -7.04 -3.78
C ALA A 17 -15.06 -6.30 -2.66
N ILE A 18 -14.47 -5.21 -2.17
CA ILE A 18 -15.02 -4.40 -1.08
C ILE A 18 -15.29 -2.98 -1.56
N GLU A 19 -16.25 -2.31 -0.93
CA GLU A 19 -16.51 -0.90 -1.15
C GLU A 19 -15.75 -0.04 -0.16
N VAL A 20 -15.16 1.05 -0.65
CA VAL A 20 -14.49 2.08 0.15
C VAL A 20 -14.87 3.46 -0.37
N ASP A 21 -14.96 4.44 0.53
CA ASP A 21 -15.27 5.82 0.19
C ASP A 21 -13.99 6.66 0.34
N ILE A 22 -13.58 7.34 -0.72
CA ILE A 22 -12.39 8.22 -0.76
C ILE A 22 -12.79 9.53 -1.42
N PHE A 23 -12.58 10.65 -0.72
CA PHE A 23 -12.84 12.00 -1.21
C PHE A 23 -14.24 12.18 -1.85
N ASN A 24 -15.26 11.70 -1.12
CA ASN A 24 -16.67 11.75 -1.52
C ASN A 24 -17.03 10.90 -2.76
N VAL A 25 -16.15 9.98 -3.18
CA VAL A 25 -16.38 9.03 -4.26
C VAL A 25 -16.30 7.60 -3.71
N ARG A 26 -17.23 6.75 -4.12
CA ARG A 26 -17.24 5.32 -3.77
C ARG A 26 -16.48 4.50 -4.81
N TYR A 27 -15.59 3.64 -4.33
CA TYR A 27 -14.79 2.74 -5.15
C TYR A 27 -15.02 1.29 -4.74
N THR A 28 -14.98 0.39 -5.72
CA THR A 28 -14.94 -1.05 -5.51
C THR A 28 -13.52 -1.55 -5.71
N VAL A 29 -12.91 -2.11 -4.66
CA VAL A 29 -11.50 -2.53 -4.64
C VAL A 29 -11.41 -4.01 -4.33
N LYS A 30 -10.59 -4.74 -5.09
CA LYS A 30 -10.22 -6.11 -4.75
C LYS A 30 -8.90 -6.07 -3.96
N PRO A 31 -8.88 -6.54 -2.69
CA PRO A 31 -7.63 -6.60 -1.94
C PRO A 31 -6.59 -7.46 -2.68
N PRO A 32 -5.32 -7.01 -2.80
CA PRO A 32 -4.24 -7.85 -3.27
C PRO A 32 -3.97 -8.97 -2.25
N ASN A 33 -3.34 -10.06 -2.68
CA ASN A 33 -3.21 -11.30 -1.89
C ASN A 33 -2.52 -11.10 -0.52
N ASN A 34 -1.73 -10.04 -0.37
CA ASN A 34 -0.96 -9.73 0.84
C ASN A 34 -1.64 -8.72 1.77
N LEU A 35 -2.84 -8.23 1.45
CA LEU A 35 -3.58 -7.26 2.27
C LEU A 35 -4.97 -7.79 2.61
N THR A 36 -5.36 -7.60 3.86
CA THR A 36 -6.69 -7.91 4.36
C THR A 36 -7.70 -6.84 3.95
N VAL A 37 -8.99 -7.13 4.15
CA VAL A 37 -10.07 -6.14 3.96
C VAL A 37 -9.87 -4.91 4.86
N ASP A 38 -9.42 -5.12 6.10
CA ASP A 38 -9.23 -4.04 7.05
C ASP A 38 -8.03 -3.16 6.66
N ASP A 39 -6.95 -3.76 6.13
CA ASP A 39 -5.81 -3.01 5.58
C ASP A 39 -6.26 -2.09 4.44
N ILE A 40 -7.13 -2.56 3.54
CA ILE A 40 -7.64 -1.73 2.43
C ILE A 40 -8.54 -0.59 2.94
N LYS A 41 -9.35 -0.83 3.97
CA LYS A 41 -10.18 0.22 4.59
C LYS A 41 -9.31 1.27 5.29
N GLU A 42 -8.26 0.83 5.99
CA GLU A 42 -7.31 1.73 6.64
C GLU A 42 -6.59 2.59 5.60
N LEU A 43 -6.10 1.98 4.52
CA LEU A 43 -5.48 2.70 3.41
C LEU A 43 -6.44 3.70 2.76
N ALA A 44 -7.71 3.34 2.55
CA ALA A 44 -8.71 4.25 2.01
C ALA A 44 -8.94 5.46 2.92
N ASN A 45 -9.08 5.24 4.23
CA ASN A 45 -9.21 6.32 5.22
C ASN A 45 -7.97 7.21 5.26
N TYR A 46 -6.78 6.63 5.17
CA TYR A 46 -5.52 7.37 5.14
C TYR A 46 -5.44 8.27 3.90
N ILE A 47 -5.73 7.73 2.72
CA ILE A 47 -5.74 8.48 1.45
C ILE A 47 -6.79 9.60 1.48
N ASP A 48 -8.00 9.33 1.97
CA ASP A 48 -9.04 10.36 2.14
C ASP A 48 -8.55 11.52 3.03
N GLY A 49 -7.89 11.19 4.15
CA GLY A 49 -7.28 12.17 5.03
C GLY A 49 -6.22 13.02 4.34
N LEU A 50 -5.33 12.42 3.53
CA LEU A 50 -4.32 13.15 2.77
C LEU A 50 -4.95 14.08 1.72
N MET A 51 -5.94 13.59 0.97
CA MET A 51 -6.65 14.40 -0.04
C MET A 51 -7.37 15.61 0.56
N ARG A 52 -7.94 15.46 1.77
CA ARG A 52 -8.59 16.55 2.51
C ARG A 52 -7.60 17.56 3.12
N ARG A 53 -6.39 17.11 3.48
CA ARG A 53 -5.34 17.97 4.06
C ARG A 53 -4.62 18.83 3.03
N LEU A 54 -4.65 18.46 1.74
CA LEU A 54 -4.15 19.34 0.69
C LEU A 54 -4.91 20.67 0.74
N GLY A 55 -4.24 21.73 1.20
CA GLY A 55 -4.83 23.06 1.28
C GLY A 55 -5.21 23.60 -0.11
N ASN A 56 -6.07 24.62 -0.13
CA ASN A 56 -6.42 25.33 -1.37
C ASN A 56 -5.20 26.02 -2.03
N ASP A 57 -4.11 26.18 -1.28
CA ASP A 57 -2.86 26.81 -1.72
C ASP A 57 -2.05 25.95 -2.70
N HIS A 58 -2.38 24.66 -2.85
CA HIS A 58 -1.77 23.78 -3.86
C HIS A 58 -2.39 23.94 -5.26
N GLY A 59 -3.19 24.99 -5.47
CA GLY A 59 -3.60 25.44 -6.80
C GLY A 59 -4.71 24.62 -7.47
N THR A 60 -5.28 23.62 -6.80
CA THR A 60 -6.34 22.77 -7.37
C THR A 60 -7.37 22.37 -6.32
N ASN A 61 -8.66 22.51 -6.66
CA ASN A 61 -9.77 21.96 -5.88
C ASN A 61 -10.40 20.73 -6.51
N ASP A 62 -9.89 20.29 -7.66
CA ASP A 62 -10.45 19.14 -8.35
C ASP A 62 -9.94 17.81 -7.71
N PRO A 63 -10.82 16.80 -7.56
CA PRO A 63 -10.46 15.50 -6.96
C PRO A 63 -9.28 14.79 -7.64
N LEU A 64 -9.16 14.92 -8.97
CA LEU A 64 -8.15 14.18 -9.74
C LEU A 64 -6.75 14.73 -9.47
N SER A 65 -6.56 16.04 -9.56
CA SER A 65 -5.29 16.69 -9.25
C SER A 65 -4.87 16.44 -7.80
N ARG A 66 -5.82 16.43 -6.85
CA ARG A 66 -5.55 16.05 -5.46
C ARG A 66 -5.06 14.61 -5.33
N ALA A 67 -5.68 13.66 -6.03
CA ALA A 67 -5.23 12.27 -6.04
C ALA A 67 -3.83 12.12 -6.64
N ILE A 68 -3.52 12.85 -7.72
CA ILE A 68 -2.19 12.87 -8.34
C ILE A 68 -1.14 13.40 -7.35
N LEU A 69 -1.42 14.51 -6.65
CA LEU A 69 -0.51 15.08 -5.65
C LEU A 69 -0.27 14.12 -4.47
N VAL A 70 -1.32 13.47 -3.96
CA VAL A 70 -1.18 12.45 -2.91
C VAL A 70 -0.31 11.29 -3.39
N ALA A 71 -0.53 10.79 -4.60
CA ALA A 71 0.26 9.70 -5.16
C ALA A 71 1.75 10.07 -5.32
N LEU A 72 2.04 11.31 -5.77
CA LEU A 72 3.41 11.82 -5.89
C LEU A 72 4.10 11.94 -4.52
N ASN A 73 3.41 12.48 -3.52
CA ASN A 73 3.96 12.61 -2.17
C ASN A 73 4.28 11.24 -1.55
N LEU A 74 3.35 10.27 -1.66
CA LEU A 74 3.57 8.91 -1.17
C LEU A 74 4.74 8.23 -1.90
N ALA A 75 4.84 8.37 -3.23
CA ALA A 75 5.95 7.81 -3.98
C ALA A 75 7.30 8.42 -3.58
N ALA A 76 7.33 9.74 -3.29
CA ALA A 76 8.51 10.43 -2.80
C ALA A 76 8.93 9.95 -1.40
N GLU A 77 7.97 9.78 -0.49
CA GLU A 77 8.22 9.21 0.86
C GLU A 77 8.78 7.80 0.77
N MET A 78 8.15 6.91 -0.01
CA MET A 78 8.62 5.54 -0.21
C MET A 78 10.04 5.49 -0.80
N ARG A 79 10.35 6.41 -1.73
CA ARG A 79 11.70 6.53 -2.29
C ARG A 79 12.70 6.99 -1.23
N GLY A 80 12.34 7.96 -0.40
CA GLY A 80 13.17 8.43 0.72
C GLY A 80 13.46 7.30 1.70
N THR A 81 12.43 6.62 2.21
CA THR A 81 12.59 5.51 3.16
C THR A 81 13.44 4.37 2.60
N LYS A 82 13.35 4.09 1.29
CA LYS A 82 14.19 3.08 0.64
C LYS A 82 15.66 3.49 0.62
N VAL A 83 15.95 4.73 0.25
CA VAL A 83 17.33 5.26 0.26
C VAL A 83 17.90 5.23 1.67
N ASP A 84 17.14 5.70 2.67
CA ASP A 84 17.57 5.71 4.08
C ASP A 84 17.83 4.29 4.62
N SER A 85 17.02 3.31 4.20
CA SER A 85 17.20 1.90 4.59
C SER A 85 18.42 1.26 3.93
N GLU A 86 18.67 1.54 2.65
CA GLU A 86 19.88 1.08 1.94
C GLU A 86 21.14 1.68 2.56
N ASP A 87 21.11 2.97 2.91
CA ASP A 87 22.22 3.65 3.60
C ASP A 87 22.47 3.05 4.99
N THR A 88 21.42 2.78 5.76
CA THR A 88 21.52 2.12 7.08
C THR A 88 22.09 0.71 6.97
N ILE A 89 21.68 -0.06 5.96
CA ILE A 89 22.20 -1.41 5.70
C ILE A 89 23.70 -1.35 5.34
N ASN A 90 24.09 -0.41 4.48
CA ASN A 90 25.49 -0.23 4.09
C ASN A 90 26.37 0.19 5.27
N GLU A 91 25.85 1.03 6.16
CA GLU A 91 26.54 1.42 7.40
C GLU A 91 26.71 0.21 8.34
N LEU A 92 25.67 -0.62 8.48
CA LEU A 92 25.72 -1.85 9.27
C LEU A 92 26.72 -2.87 8.70
N ILE A 93 26.76 -3.06 7.38
CA ILE A 93 27.74 -3.93 6.70
C ILE A 93 29.17 -3.41 6.95
N SER A 94 29.39 -2.11 6.78
CA SER A 94 30.71 -1.49 7.00
C SER A 94 31.21 -1.67 8.44
N LYS A 95 30.30 -1.62 9.42
CA LYS A 95 30.63 -1.88 10.83
C LYS A 95 30.97 -3.35 11.09
N LEU A 96 30.28 -4.28 10.42
CA LEU A 96 30.57 -5.71 10.52
C LEU A 96 31.93 -6.05 9.92
N ASP A 97 32.27 -5.49 8.75
CA ASP A 97 33.56 -5.72 8.10
C ASP A 97 34.74 -5.23 8.95
N GLN A 98 34.59 -4.11 9.67
CA GLN A 98 35.61 -3.61 10.59
C GLN A 98 35.82 -4.49 11.83
N VAL A 99 34.78 -5.16 12.30
CA VAL A 99 34.84 -6.03 13.49
C VAL A 99 35.38 -7.42 13.13
N LEU A 100 35.17 -7.85 11.89
CA LEU A 100 35.58 -9.17 11.39
C LEU A 100 36.95 -9.19 10.71
N SER A 101 37.60 -8.02 10.56
CA SER A 101 38.98 -7.85 10.07
C SER A 101 39.98 -7.83 11.21
#